data_AF-U6GXB5-F1
#
_entry.id   AF-U6GXB5-F1
#
_cell.length_a   1.000
_cell.length_b   1.000
_cell.length_c   1.000
_cell.angle_alpha   90.00
_cell.angle_beta   90.00
_cell.angle_gamma   90.00
#
_symmetry.space_group_name_H-M   'P 1'
#
loop_
_entity.id
_entity.type
_entity.pdbx_description
1 polymer ?
#
loop_
_entity_poly.entity_id
_entity_poly.type
_entity_poly.pdbx_seq_one_letter_code
_entity_poly.pdbx_strand_id
1 'polypeptide(L)'
;MNTSSEVRGVYASTDAVSDAAAAVAATAAAAAAEAATSSAAAAAAARSSGLEPCLFYPSGEIEEVSIPERLRMISWLAHHTAIDLSCFTAHAKKYKGPPLKPQDPRPIDYSWVELRLNLSSPEATRLRDVFRQASVPSALRNGRLLEVLDCFAADVAFAYTRPSIVLTKDRHDLFLTVAIDSIRLFGCDPLSNHTSSTSSSSSSSSSSSIGVKETPEGASFPYISVDKDLILRGFVSYAGSSSVEITAELHQEGRLMGSACLVFVHVDGEGHPKKVLPPLASLQSSDKYLQLQLHAAELRQKARRAAARRPQRQWAPLQEESEFLHQTWLTACSRSRSSSSSSSSSNTSTIIPTTSSVISTTPSSSSSISSSSSSSIGSGANTGIVWCKDTRLESNILMQPETISMYGRAFGGYIMRTALELSFLTAQRFLRETYPVIVGMEDIRFFDAVRQGDILRLTATVVWSDRNEVQIEVDASSSAAGAPMRRTNRMSKAMRAKDPEEVQVYPQSYGEYMSFLDARRRAQKRGDRNINRDIQQQS
;
A
#
# COMPACT_ATOMS: atom_id res chain seq x y z
N MET A 1 30.43 -10.15 70.46
CA MET A 1 29.39 -10.96 71.10
C MET A 1 28.18 -10.06 71.35
N ASN A 2 27.00 -10.56 70.99
CA ASN A 2 25.70 -9.90 70.86
C ASN A 2 25.24 -8.97 72.00
N THR A 3 24.49 -7.92 71.64
CA THR A 3 23.04 -7.68 71.96
C THR A 3 22.68 -6.24 71.50
N SER A 4 21.92 -6.08 70.41
CA SER A 4 20.44 -5.95 70.34
C SER A 4 19.90 -4.57 70.78
N SER A 5 19.58 -3.71 69.82
CA SER A 5 18.65 -2.58 69.97
C SER A 5 17.70 -2.54 68.75
N GLU A 6 16.41 -2.64 69.02
CA GLU A 6 15.31 -2.70 68.06
C GLU A 6 15.07 -1.36 67.34
N VAL A 7 14.81 -1.41 66.03
CA VAL A 7 14.11 -0.36 65.28
C VAL A 7 12.86 -0.98 64.67
N ARG A 8 11.70 -0.45 65.08
CA ARG A 8 10.35 -0.90 64.74
C ARG A 8 9.96 -0.29 63.38
N GLY A 9 9.96 -1.08 62.31
CA GLY A 9 9.46 -0.70 60.99
C GLY A 9 8.00 -1.09 60.81
N VAL A 10 7.17 -0.13 60.42
CA VAL A 10 5.75 -0.29 60.10
C VAL A 10 5.62 -0.90 58.69
N TYR A 11 5.12 -2.14 58.59
CA TYR A 11 4.69 -2.73 57.32
C TYR A 11 3.25 -2.30 57.03
N ALA A 12 3.05 -1.52 55.97
CA ALA A 12 1.73 -1.28 55.37
C ALA A 12 1.43 -2.38 54.34
N SER A 13 0.19 -2.87 54.38
CA SER A 13 -0.39 -4.00 53.65
C SER A 13 -0.27 -3.92 52.12
N THR A 14 0.20 -4.99 51.50
CA THR A 14 0.35 -5.19 50.05
C THR A 14 -0.92 -5.62 49.30
N ASP A 15 -2.07 -5.69 49.97
CA ASP A 15 -3.30 -6.28 49.39
C ASP A 15 -4.12 -5.30 48.53
N ALA A 16 -3.87 -3.99 48.61
CA ALA A 16 -4.66 -2.99 47.87
C ALA A 16 -4.27 -2.86 46.37
N VAL A 17 -3.07 -3.29 45.98
CA VAL A 17 -2.57 -3.17 44.59
C VAL A 17 -3.00 -4.35 43.71
N SER A 18 -3.23 -5.54 44.31
CA SER A 18 -3.73 -6.71 43.57
C SER A 18 -5.21 -6.59 43.20
N ASP A 19 -6.03 -6.01 44.09
CA ASP A 19 -7.47 -5.85 43.84
C ASP A 19 -7.76 -4.76 42.80
N ALA A 20 -6.95 -3.70 42.75
CA ALA A 20 -7.06 -2.68 41.71
C ALA A 20 -6.67 -3.22 40.31
N ALA A 21 -5.61 -4.04 40.22
CA ALA A 21 -5.21 -4.67 38.96
C ALA A 21 -6.23 -5.72 38.48
N ALA A 22 -6.82 -6.48 39.41
CA ALA A 22 -7.88 -7.44 39.11
C ALA A 22 -9.19 -6.75 38.68
N ALA A 23 -9.54 -5.62 39.30
CA ALA A 23 -10.70 -4.82 38.91
C ALA A 23 -10.54 -4.21 37.50
N VAL A 24 -9.36 -3.66 37.18
CA VAL A 24 -9.06 -3.13 35.83
C VAL A 24 -9.10 -4.24 34.77
N ALA A 25 -8.56 -5.43 35.07
CA ALA A 25 -8.63 -6.60 34.19
C ALA A 25 -10.07 -7.11 34.00
N ALA A 26 -10.91 -7.07 35.04
CA ALA A 26 -12.32 -7.45 34.95
C ALA A 26 -13.15 -6.44 34.14
N THR A 27 -12.90 -5.13 34.29
CA THR A 27 -13.53 -4.11 33.43
C THR A 27 -13.06 -4.18 31.98
N ALA A 28 -11.79 -4.50 31.74
CA ALA A 28 -11.28 -4.74 30.38
C ALA A 28 -11.92 -5.99 29.75
N ALA A 29 -12.09 -7.08 30.52
CA ALA A 29 -12.77 -8.29 30.07
C ALA A 29 -14.29 -8.08 29.83
N ALA A 30 -14.94 -7.21 30.60
CA ALA A 30 -16.35 -6.85 30.39
C ALA A 30 -16.52 -5.97 29.14
N ALA A 31 -15.65 -4.97 28.95
CA ALA A 31 -15.61 -4.14 27.73
C ALA A 31 -15.26 -4.97 26.48
N ALA A 32 -14.40 -5.99 26.62
CA ALA A 32 -14.08 -6.96 25.59
C ALA A 32 -15.28 -7.85 25.21
N ALA A 33 -16.05 -8.30 26.20
CA ALA A 33 -17.28 -9.06 25.96
C ALA A 33 -18.35 -8.23 25.24
N GLU A 34 -18.44 -6.93 25.56
CA GLU A 34 -19.35 -5.96 24.92
C GLU A 34 -18.87 -5.55 23.51
N ALA A 35 -17.56 -5.48 23.28
CA ALA A 35 -16.94 -5.27 21.97
C ALA A 35 -17.10 -6.50 21.04
N ALA A 36 -16.97 -7.71 21.58
CA ALA A 36 -17.16 -8.96 20.85
C ALA A 36 -18.64 -9.20 20.48
N THR A 37 -19.57 -8.86 21.39
CA THR A 37 -21.01 -8.90 21.10
C THR A 37 -21.43 -7.81 20.12
N SER A 38 -20.86 -6.60 20.17
CA SER A 38 -21.15 -5.55 19.18
C SER A 38 -20.56 -5.84 17.79
N SER A 39 -19.40 -6.49 17.69
CA SER A 39 -18.82 -6.96 16.41
C SER A 39 -19.66 -8.07 15.77
N ALA A 40 -20.05 -9.08 16.55
CA ALA A 40 -20.92 -10.16 16.10
C ALA A 40 -22.36 -9.69 15.80
N ALA A 41 -22.89 -8.75 16.58
CA ALA A 41 -24.20 -8.13 16.36
C ALA A 41 -24.20 -7.19 15.14
N ALA A 42 -23.13 -6.44 14.90
CA ALA A 42 -22.97 -5.64 13.68
C ALA A 42 -22.88 -6.53 12.44
N ALA A 43 -22.19 -7.67 12.52
CA ALA A 43 -22.15 -8.68 11.46
C ALA A 43 -23.51 -9.37 11.26
N ALA A 44 -24.29 -9.60 12.32
CA ALA A 44 -25.65 -10.15 12.23
C ALA A 44 -26.67 -9.13 11.73
N ALA A 45 -26.55 -7.85 12.11
CA ALA A 45 -27.37 -6.75 11.62
C ALA A 45 -27.11 -6.48 10.13
N ALA A 46 -25.86 -6.54 9.69
CA ALA A 46 -25.48 -6.48 8.28
C ALA A 46 -26.08 -7.64 7.46
N ARG A 47 -26.29 -8.83 8.05
CA ARG A 47 -27.01 -9.94 7.40
C ARG A 47 -28.52 -9.68 7.28
N SER A 48 -29.10 -8.79 8.09
CA SER A 48 -30.53 -8.50 8.12
C SER A 48 -30.95 -7.31 7.24
N SER A 49 -30.01 -6.47 6.79
CA SER A 49 -30.29 -5.21 6.08
C SER A 49 -30.30 -5.30 4.54
N GLY A 50 -30.06 -6.48 3.95
CA GLY A 50 -30.32 -6.74 2.53
C GLY A 50 -29.52 -5.93 1.50
N LEU A 51 -28.48 -5.18 1.90
CA LEU A 51 -27.66 -4.33 1.03
C LEU A 51 -26.16 -4.67 1.19
N GLU A 52 -25.51 -5.06 0.08
CA GLU A 52 -24.05 -5.14 -0.19
C GLU A 52 -23.24 -6.37 0.35
N PRO A 53 -22.13 -6.76 -0.33
CA PRO A 53 -21.74 -8.16 -0.53
C PRO A 53 -20.96 -8.81 0.63
N CYS A 54 -21.49 -9.97 1.04
CA CYS A 54 -20.88 -11.13 1.70
C CYS A 54 -19.46 -10.93 2.29
N LEU A 55 -19.40 -10.68 3.60
CA LEU A 55 -18.19 -10.69 4.41
C LEU A 55 -17.83 -12.14 4.79
N PHE A 56 -16.61 -12.61 4.50
CA PHE A 56 -16.16 -13.88 5.06
C PHE A 56 -15.87 -13.72 6.56
N TYR A 57 -16.75 -14.31 7.36
CA TYR A 57 -16.63 -14.34 8.81
C TYR A 57 -16.65 -15.79 9.27
N PRO A 58 -15.68 -16.25 10.06
CA PRO A 58 -15.58 -17.65 10.42
C PRO A 58 -16.77 -18.09 11.28
N SER A 59 -17.20 -19.33 11.11
CA SER A 59 -18.12 -19.97 12.04
C SER A 59 -17.36 -20.46 13.29
N GLY A 60 -17.99 -20.37 14.45
CA GLY A 60 -17.42 -20.85 15.72
C GLY A 60 -17.12 -19.72 16.72
N GLU A 61 -16.35 -20.07 17.76
CA GLU A 61 -15.97 -19.15 18.83
C GLU A 61 -14.80 -18.27 18.40
N ILE A 62 -14.97 -16.97 18.58
CA ILE A 62 -13.94 -15.95 18.37
C ILE A 62 -13.57 -15.43 19.75
N GLU A 63 -12.27 -15.35 20.01
CA GLU A 63 -11.74 -14.84 21.27
C GLU A 63 -10.87 -13.62 21.02
N GLU A 64 -10.87 -12.69 21.97
CA GLU A 64 -9.88 -11.62 22.00
C GLU A 64 -8.50 -12.23 22.27
N VAL A 65 -7.50 -11.74 21.55
CA VAL A 65 -6.13 -12.24 21.63
C VAL A 65 -5.16 -11.13 22.03
N SER A 66 -4.23 -11.48 22.91
CA SER A 66 -3.14 -10.60 23.32
C SER A 66 -2.24 -10.24 22.14
N ILE A 67 -2.20 -8.95 21.77
CA ILE A 67 -1.39 -8.43 20.66
C ILE A 67 0.11 -8.76 20.83
N PRO A 68 0.75 -8.51 21.98
CA PRO A 68 2.17 -8.87 22.18
C PRO A 68 2.49 -10.35 21.95
N GLU A 69 1.54 -11.25 22.23
CA GLU A 69 1.75 -12.70 22.14
C GLU A 69 1.38 -13.27 20.76
N ARG A 70 0.27 -12.79 20.19
CA ARG A 70 -0.33 -13.31 18.96
C ARG A 70 0.02 -12.51 17.72
N LEU A 71 0.13 -11.19 17.81
CA LEU A 71 0.44 -10.27 16.70
C LEU A 71 1.77 -9.55 16.96
N ARG A 72 2.87 -10.31 16.90
CA ARG A 72 4.20 -9.82 17.27
C ARG A 72 4.71 -8.73 16.33
N MET A 73 4.33 -8.78 15.05
CA MET A 73 4.71 -7.73 14.09
C MET A 73 3.96 -6.44 14.32
N ILE A 74 2.66 -6.52 14.64
CA ILE A 74 1.88 -5.34 15.04
C ILE A 74 2.42 -4.76 16.36
N SER A 75 2.74 -5.60 17.34
CA SER A 75 3.37 -5.16 18.58
C SER A 75 4.71 -4.45 18.32
N TRP A 76 5.57 -5.03 17.48
CA TRP A 76 6.83 -4.40 17.06
C TRP A 76 6.60 -3.05 16.38
N LEU A 77 5.64 -2.96 15.45
CA LEU A 77 5.30 -1.72 14.74
C LEU A 77 4.82 -0.61 15.71
N ALA A 78 3.97 -0.97 16.67
CA ALA A 78 3.45 -0.04 17.67
C ALA A 78 4.59 0.56 18.51
N HIS A 79 5.46 -0.30 19.05
CA HIS A 79 6.66 0.15 19.78
C HIS A 79 7.56 1.03 18.91
N HIS A 80 7.81 0.62 17.67
CA HIS A 80 8.69 1.35 16.75
C HIS A 80 8.20 2.75 16.41
N THR A 81 6.90 2.99 16.53
CA THR A 81 6.29 4.28 16.19
C THR A 81 5.72 5.02 17.38
N ALA A 82 6.02 4.52 18.58
CA ALA A 82 5.54 5.02 19.85
C ALA A 82 4.01 5.14 19.88
N ILE A 83 3.31 4.17 19.28
CA ILE A 83 1.86 4.03 19.40
C ILE A 83 1.59 3.11 20.59
N ASP A 84 0.67 3.52 21.47
CA ASP A 84 0.24 2.67 22.58
C ASP A 84 -0.53 1.44 22.06
N LEU A 85 -0.24 0.28 22.64
CA LEU A 85 -0.91 -0.97 22.30
C LEU A 85 -2.40 -0.95 22.65
N SER A 86 -2.80 -0.14 23.64
CA SER A 86 -4.22 0.11 23.98
C SER A 86 -5.06 0.64 22.80
N CYS A 87 -4.40 1.26 21.81
CA CYS A 87 -5.05 1.76 20.60
C CYS A 87 -5.42 0.67 19.60
N PHE A 88 -5.11 -0.60 19.90
CA PHE A 88 -5.40 -1.75 19.06
C PHE A 88 -6.18 -2.79 19.84
N THR A 89 -7.14 -3.44 19.18
CA THR A 89 -7.80 -4.65 19.68
C THR A 89 -7.73 -5.74 18.62
N ALA A 90 -7.60 -7.00 19.02
CA ALA A 90 -7.45 -8.10 18.08
C ALA A 90 -8.28 -9.30 18.49
N HIS A 91 -8.91 -9.93 17.51
CA HIS A 91 -9.70 -11.13 17.67
C HIS A 91 -9.20 -12.21 16.73
N ALA A 92 -9.24 -13.46 17.18
CA ALA A 92 -8.88 -14.60 16.34
C ALA A 92 -9.87 -15.74 16.52
N LYS A 93 -9.97 -16.60 15.49
CA LYS A 93 -10.77 -17.81 15.60
C LYS A 93 -10.11 -18.78 16.59
N LYS A 94 -10.88 -19.25 17.57
CA LYS A 94 -10.44 -20.32 18.48
C LYS A 94 -10.54 -21.67 17.78
N TYR A 95 -9.41 -22.34 17.63
CA TYR A 95 -9.38 -23.68 17.07
C TYR A 95 -9.75 -24.73 18.14
N LYS A 96 -10.89 -25.40 17.97
CA LYS A 96 -11.40 -26.46 18.88
C LYS A 96 -11.21 -27.89 18.34
N GLY A 97 -10.51 -28.05 17.23
CA GLY A 97 -10.25 -29.36 16.63
C GLY A 97 -9.15 -30.14 17.36
N PRO A 98 -8.86 -31.38 16.93
CA PRO A 98 -7.75 -32.16 17.47
C PRO A 98 -6.41 -31.45 17.23
N PRO A 99 -5.40 -31.65 18.10
CA PRO A 99 -4.10 -31.00 17.94
C PRO A 99 -3.51 -31.29 16.56
N LEU A 100 -3.30 -30.23 15.78
CA LEU A 100 -2.79 -30.31 14.41
C LEU A 100 -1.29 -30.60 14.41
N LYS A 101 -0.88 -31.62 13.67
CA LYS A 101 0.54 -31.91 13.40
C LYS A 101 1.10 -30.93 12.37
N PRO A 102 2.44 -30.85 12.22
CA PRO A 102 3.05 -29.87 11.33
C PRO A 102 2.64 -29.96 9.85
N GLN A 103 2.32 -31.14 9.35
CA GLN A 103 1.95 -31.36 7.94
C GLN A 103 0.44 -31.50 7.71
N ASP A 104 -0.37 -31.49 8.78
CA ASP A 104 -1.81 -31.66 8.64
C ASP A 104 -2.42 -30.49 7.86
N PRO A 105 -3.35 -30.74 6.92
CA PRO A 105 -4.03 -29.67 6.21
C PRO A 105 -4.69 -28.69 7.17
N ARG A 106 -4.44 -27.40 6.98
CA ARG A 106 -5.01 -26.34 7.83
C ARG A 106 -6.40 -25.95 7.33
N PRO A 107 -7.42 -25.89 8.20
CA PRO A 107 -8.70 -25.29 7.86
C PRO A 107 -8.52 -23.86 7.36
N ILE A 108 -9.40 -23.41 6.46
CA ILE A 108 -9.32 -22.08 5.84
C ILE A 108 -9.35 -20.94 6.86
N ASP A 109 -10.14 -21.11 7.90
CA ASP A 109 -10.35 -20.12 8.95
C ASP A 109 -9.42 -20.30 10.16
N TYR A 110 -8.47 -21.23 10.08
CA TYR A 110 -7.51 -21.51 11.15
C TYR A 110 -6.67 -20.28 11.51
N SER A 111 -6.25 -19.53 10.50
CA SER A 111 -5.44 -18.32 10.66
C SER A 111 -6.27 -17.04 10.51
N TRP A 112 -7.60 -17.12 10.66
CA TRP A 112 -8.42 -15.92 10.58
C TRP A 112 -8.14 -15.01 11.78
N VAL A 113 -7.85 -13.75 11.49
CA VAL A 113 -7.59 -12.71 12.49
C VAL A 113 -8.32 -11.43 12.08
N GLU A 114 -8.86 -10.73 13.06
CA GLU A 114 -9.36 -9.37 12.96
C GLU A 114 -8.50 -8.46 13.84
N LEU A 115 -7.99 -7.36 13.27
CA LEU A 115 -7.28 -6.31 13.97
C LEU A 115 -8.06 -5.01 13.82
N ARG A 116 -8.44 -4.39 14.94
CA ARG A 116 -9.10 -3.09 14.96
C ARG A 116 -8.11 -2.04 15.45
N LEU A 117 -8.05 -0.93 14.72
CA LEU A 117 -7.36 0.29 15.07
C LEU A 117 -8.41 1.24 15.66
N ASN A 118 -8.31 1.51 16.96
CA ASN A 118 -9.27 2.33 17.71
C ASN A 118 -9.03 3.83 17.47
N LEU A 119 -9.09 4.25 16.21
CA LEU A 119 -8.82 5.63 15.76
C LEU A 119 -9.79 6.66 16.34
N SER A 120 -11.03 6.26 16.63
CA SER A 120 -12.05 7.13 17.22
C SER A 120 -11.86 7.38 18.73
N SER A 121 -11.00 6.59 19.39
CA SER A 121 -10.73 6.76 20.82
C SER A 121 -10.06 8.11 21.10
N PRO A 122 -10.48 8.85 22.14
CA PRO A 122 -9.84 10.10 22.53
C PRO A 122 -8.35 9.92 22.88
N GLU A 123 -7.99 8.75 23.39
CA GLU A 123 -6.61 8.39 23.76
C GLU A 123 -5.73 8.09 22.54
N ALA A 124 -6.33 7.80 21.38
CA ALA A 124 -5.62 7.44 20.16
C ALA A 124 -5.03 8.63 19.37
N THR A 125 -4.70 9.73 20.05
CA THR A 125 -4.15 10.95 19.42
C THR A 125 -2.85 10.65 18.68
N ARG A 126 -1.93 9.92 19.31
CA ARG A 126 -0.68 9.51 18.66
C ARG A 126 -0.89 8.58 17.47
N LEU A 127 -1.84 7.65 17.57
CA LEU A 127 -2.21 6.79 16.45
C LEU A 127 -2.70 7.64 15.27
N ARG A 128 -3.62 8.58 15.51
CA ARG A 128 -4.13 9.49 14.48
C ARG A 128 -3.02 10.32 13.84
N ASP A 129 -2.12 10.89 14.63
CA ASP A 129 -1.03 11.71 14.10
C ASP A 129 -0.07 10.94 13.20
N VAL A 130 0.23 9.68 13.54
CA VAL A 130 1.10 8.81 12.73
C VAL A 130 0.43 8.44 11.40
N PHE A 131 -0.89 8.28 11.40
CA PHE A 131 -1.68 7.88 10.24
C PHE A 131 -2.22 9.07 9.45
N ARG A 132 -2.15 10.30 9.95
CA ARG A 132 -2.68 11.49 9.29
C ARG A 132 -1.89 11.81 8.02
N GLN A 133 -2.62 12.07 6.94
CA GLN A 133 -2.06 12.58 5.71
C GLN A 133 -1.81 14.08 5.82
N ALA A 134 -0.67 14.56 5.29
CA ALA A 134 -0.33 15.98 5.33
C ALA A 134 -1.30 16.87 4.54
N SER A 135 -1.91 16.32 3.48
CA SER A 135 -2.77 17.06 2.55
C SER A 135 -4.22 17.22 3.00
N VAL A 136 -4.75 16.18 3.64
CA VAL A 136 -6.14 16.11 4.08
C VAL A 136 -6.10 15.60 5.52
N PRO A 137 -6.30 16.49 6.51
CA PRO A 137 -6.11 16.15 7.93
C PRO A 137 -6.99 15.00 8.45
N SER A 138 -8.15 14.81 7.83
CA SER A 138 -9.08 13.72 8.14
C SER A 138 -8.75 12.44 7.37
N ALA A 139 -7.84 12.47 6.39
CA ALA A 139 -7.51 11.31 5.56
C ALA A 139 -6.31 10.52 6.10
N LEU A 140 -6.41 9.21 5.92
CA LEU A 140 -5.39 8.26 6.29
C LEU A 140 -4.27 8.21 5.23
N ARG A 141 -3.02 8.28 5.69
CA ARG A 141 -1.80 8.17 4.90
C ARG A 141 -1.65 6.75 4.38
N ASN A 142 -1.90 6.56 3.08
CA ASN A 142 -1.79 5.26 2.40
C ASN A 142 -0.46 4.55 2.64
N GLY A 143 0.67 5.27 2.69
CA GLY A 143 1.97 4.65 2.97
C GLY A 143 2.03 3.97 4.34
N ARG A 144 1.36 4.56 5.35
CA ARG A 144 1.30 4.00 6.69
C ARG A 144 0.35 2.81 6.78
N LEU A 145 -0.75 2.85 6.02
CA LEU A 145 -1.66 1.72 5.85
C LEU A 145 -0.94 0.48 5.32
N LEU A 146 -0.11 0.64 4.28
CA LEU A 146 0.65 -0.46 3.69
C LEU A 146 1.60 -1.13 4.67
N GLU A 147 2.23 -0.32 5.52
CA GLU A 147 3.13 -0.81 6.56
C GLU A 147 2.39 -1.69 7.57
N VAL A 148 1.20 -1.25 8.01
CA VAL A 148 0.36 -2.00 8.95
C VAL A 148 -0.22 -3.25 8.30
N LEU A 149 -0.66 -3.15 7.04
CA LEU A 149 -1.18 -4.29 6.27
C LEU A 149 -0.12 -5.38 6.10
N ASP A 150 1.12 -5.01 5.81
CA ASP A 150 2.22 -5.97 5.70
C ASP A 150 2.50 -6.62 7.07
N CYS A 151 2.48 -5.85 8.17
CA CYS A 151 2.70 -6.40 9.52
C CYS A 151 1.60 -7.38 9.91
N PHE A 152 0.35 -6.98 9.68
CA PHE A 152 -0.83 -7.78 9.93
C PHE A 152 -0.81 -9.08 9.12
N ALA A 153 -0.52 -9.00 7.82
CA ALA A 153 -0.46 -10.17 6.95
C ALA A 153 0.68 -11.13 7.34
N ALA A 154 1.81 -10.59 7.80
CA ALA A 154 2.88 -11.41 8.36
C ALA A 154 2.41 -12.17 9.61
N ASP A 155 1.73 -11.51 10.55
CA ASP A 155 1.18 -12.17 11.74
C ASP A 155 0.16 -13.27 11.39
N VAL A 156 -0.70 -13.03 10.38
CA VAL A 156 -1.62 -14.04 9.84
C VAL A 156 -0.86 -15.24 9.25
N ALA A 157 0.21 -14.99 8.48
CA ALA A 157 1.07 -16.04 7.93
C ALA A 157 1.70 -16.89 9.03
N PHE A 158 2.23 -16.25 10.08
CA PHE A 158 2.79 -16.98 11.23
C PHE A 158 1.72 -17.78 11.97
N ALA A 159 0.54 -17.22 12.21
CA ALA A 159 -0.57 -17.93 12.85
C ALA A 159 -0.93 -19.21 12.09
N TYR A 160 -0.97 -19.16 10.76
CA TYR A 160 -1.25 -20.31 9.89
C TYR A 160 -0.24 -21.46 10.07
N THR A 161 1.02 -21.12 10.32
CA THR A 161 2.10 -22.10 10.43
C THR A 161 2.24 -22.75 11.80
N ARG A 162 1.45 -22.35 12.79
CA ARG A 162 1.49 -22.98 14.11
C ARG A 162 0.96 -24.43 14.05
N PRO A 163 1.47 -25.35 14.90
CA PRO A 163 2.63 -25.19 15.79
C PRO A 163 3.98 -25.40 15.06
N SER A 164 3.99 -25.66 13.75
CA SER A 164 5.17 -26.06 12.96
C SER A 164 6.33 -25.08 13.03
N ILE A 165 6.02 -23.78 12.99
CA ILE A 165 7.02 -22.71 13.01
C ILE A 165 6.74 -21.86 14.24
N VAL A 166 7.70 -21.88 15.16
CA VAL A 166 7.73 -20.97 16.31
C VAL A 166 8.78 -19.93 16.04
N LEU A 167 8.40 -18.68 16.24
CA LEU A 167 9.28 -17.54 16.07
C LEU A 167 10.29 -17.53 17.23
N THR A 168 11.45 -18.14 16.97
CA THR A 168 12.58 -18.22 17.91
C THR A 168 13.49 -16.99 17.76
N LYS A 169 14.22 -16.66 18.82
CA LYS A 169 15.19 -15.54 18.81
C LYS A 169 16.31 -15.74 17.80
N ASP A 170 16.54 -16.98 17.38
CA ASP A 170 17.65 -17.39 16.51
C ASP A 170 17.43 -17.05 15.03
N ARG A 171 16.27 -16.45 14.67
CA ARG A 171 15.97 -15.91 13.32
C ARG A 171 16.17 -16.92 12.17
N HIS A 172 15.89 -18.20 12.41
CA HIS A 172 16.06 -19.24 11.39
C HIS A 172 14.88 -19.36 10.41
N ASP A 173 13.72 -18.83 10.77
CA ASP A 173 12.49 -18.90 9.98
C ASP A 173 11.93 -17.50 9.79
N LEU A 174 11.94 -17.02 8.53
CA LEU A 174 11.52 -15.67 8.18
C LEU A 174 10.39 -15.74 7.17
N PHE A 175 9.39 -14.88 7.32
CA PHE A 175 8.41 -14.61 6.28
C PHE A 175 8.76 -13.31 5.60
N LEU A 176 9.01 -13.38 4.29
CA LEU A 176 9.30 -12.22 3.46
C LEU A 176 8.12 -11.95 2.53
N THR A 177 7.74 -10.68 2.44
CA THR A 177 6.78 -10.19 1.45
C THR A 177 7.39 -10.33 0.06
N VAL A 178 6.72 -11.04 -0.84
CA VAL A 178 7.18 -11.28 -2.22
C VAL A 178 6.35 -10.52 -3.24
N ALA A 179 5.05 -10.49 -3.04
CA ALA A 179 4.16 -9.75 -3.91
C ALA A 179 2.98 -9.20 -3.12
N ILE A 180 2.50 -8.04 -3.54
CA ILE A 180 1.21 -7.53 -3.11
C ILE A 180 0.46 -7.23 -4.38
N ASP A 181 -0.62 -7.97 -4.60
CA ASP A 181 -1.47 -7.75 -5.75
C ASP A 181 -2.25 -6.44 -5.56
N SER A 182 -2.63 -5.83 -6.67
CA SER A 182 -3.27 -4.51 -6.76
C SER A 182 -4.23 -4.23 -5.61
N ILE A 183 -3.87 -3.28 -4.76
CA ILE A 183 -4.68 -2.89 -3.60
C ILE A 183 -5.83 -2.04 -4.12
N ARG A 184 -7.04 -2.53 -3.88
CA ARG A 184 -8.25 -1.79 -4.22
C ARG A 184 -8.68 -1.02 -2.99
N LEU A 185 -8.47 0.29 -3.00
CA LEU A 185 -9.06 1.21 -2.03
C LEU A 185 -10.32 1.82 -2.68
N PHE A 186 -11.38 1.91 -1.89
CA PHE A 186 -12.72 2.42 -2.19
C PHE A 186 -13.54 1.52 -3.15
N GLY A 187 -14.34 0.62 -2.57
CA GLY A 187 -15.48 0.01 -3.28
C GLY A 187 -16.65 0.99 -3.32
N CYS A 188 -16.91 1.65 -4.47
CA CYS A 188 -17.95 2.71 -4.65
C CYS A 188 -17.69 3.95 -3.78
N ASP A 189 -18.10 5.18 -4.06
CA ASP A 189 -18.49 5.93 -5.26
C ASP A 189 -18.09 7.39 -4.98
N PRO A 190 -17.75 8.21 -5.98
CA PRO A 190 -17.73 9.67 -5.84
C PRO A 190 -19.11 10.34 -5.96
N LEU A 191 -20.22 9.57 -6.02
CA LEU A 191 -21.55 10.07 -6.42
C LEU A 191 -22.72 9.60 -5.54
N SER A 192 -22.52 9.36 -4.24
CA SER A 192 -23.67 9.33 -3.31
C SER A 192 -24.04 10.76 -2.92
N ASN A 193 -24.79 11.46 -3.79
CA ASN A 193 -25.55 12.63 -3.37
C ASN A 193 -26.57 12.17 -2.33
N HIS A 194 -26.49 12.74 -1.13
CA HIS A 194 -27.52 12.62 -0.11
C HIS A 194 -28.85 13.16 -0.65
N THR A 195 -29.75 12.29 -1.11
CA THR A 195 -31.19 12.58 -1.02
C THR A 195 -31.65 12.11 0.35
N SER A 196 -31.38 12.91 1.37
CA SER A 196 -32.12 12.85 2.62
C SER A 196 -33.55 13.28 2.30
N SER A 197 -34.46 12.31 2.30
CA SER A 197 -35.89 12.54 2.27
C SER A 197 -36.33 13.27 3.54
N THR A 198 -36.39 14.59 3.48
CA THR A 198 -37.16 15.41 4.42
C THR A 198 -38.53 15.66 3.83
N SER A 199 -39.53 15.04 4.45
CA SER A 199 -40.93 15.38 4.36
C SER A 199 -41.17 16.80 4.88
N SER A 200 -41.74 17.69 4.04
CA SER A 200 -42.71 18.70 4.49
C SER A 200 -43.26 19.52 3.32
N SER A 201 -44.56 19.33 3.09
CA SER A 201 -45.59 20.36 2.84
C SER A 201 -45.16 21.68 2.18
N SER A 202 -45.76 21.92 1.02
CA SER A 202 -45.93 23.20 0.35
C SER A 202 -46.38 24.33 1.28
N SER A 203 -45.69 25.46 1.24
CA SER A 203 -46.32 26.78 1.26
C SER A 203 -45.38 27.85 0.70
N SER A 204 -45.97 28.70 -0.14
CA SER A 204 -45.40 29.85 -0.82
C SER A 204 -45.25 31.04 0.12
N SER A 205 -44.13 31.77 0.06
CA SER A 205 -44.13 33.24 0.10
C SER A 205 -42.73 33.83 -0.13
N SER A 206 -42.74 34.93 -0.86
CA SER A 206 -41.66 35.79 -1.32
C SER A 206 -40.97 36.60 -0.21
N SER A 207 -39.65 36.78 -0.27
CA SER A 207 -38.99 38.08 -0.08
C SER A 207 -37.48 38.02 -0.31
N SER A 208 -36.97 39.08 -0.90
CA SER A 208 -35.60 39.38 -1.27
C SER A 208 -34.68 39.65 -0.08
N SER A 209 -33.48 39.08 -0.05
CA SER A 209 -32.29 39.75 0.46
C SER A 209 -30.99 39.09 -0.06
N ILE A 210 -30.00 39.94 -0.29
CA ILE A 210 -28.71 39.68 -0.90
C ILE A 210 -27.86 38.79 0.01
N GLY A 211 -27.42 37.65 -0.51
CA GLY A 211 -26.45 36.75 0.12
C GLY A 211 -25.57 36.14 -0.95
N VAL A 212 -24.26 36.20 -0.72
CA VAL A 212 -23.18 35.73 -1.60
C VAL A 212 -23.51 34.34 -2.15
N LYS A 213 -23.52 34.21 -3.48
CA LYS A 213 -23.76 32.95 -4.18
C LYS A 213 -22.49 32.10 -4.05
N GLU A 214 -22.42 31.27 -3.01
CA GLU A 214 -21.45 30.18 -2.96
C GLU A 214 -21.67 29.28 -4.18
N THR A 215 -20.57 29.01 -4.88
CA THR A 215 -20.52 28.11 -6.02
C THR A 215 -20.61 26.67 -5.50
N PRO A 216 -21.22 25.74 -6.26
CA PRO A 216 -21.42 24.37 -5.78
C PRO A 216 -20.06 23.68 -5.61
N GLU A 217 -19.73 23.31 -4.37
CA GLU A 217 -18.47 22.65 -4.01
C GLU A 217 -18.33 21.28 -4.69
N GLY A 218 -17.10 21.03 -5.14
CA GLY A 218 -16.74 19.93 -6.03
C GLY A 218 -16.73 18.54 -5.39
N ALA A 219 -16.77 17.52 -6.25
CA ALA A 219 -16.75 16.12 -5.86
C ALA A 219 -15.59 15.79 -4.90
N SER A 220 -15.92 15.44 -3.66
CA SER A 220 -14.95 14.97 -2.67
C SER A 220 -14.49 13.56 -3.05
N PHE A 221 -13.18 13.38 -3.28
CA PHE A 221 -12.62 12.05 -3.49
C PHE A 221 -12.80 11.19 -2.22
N PRO A 222 -13.15 9.90 -2.35
CA PRO A 222 -13.27 9.01 -1.19
C PRO A 222 -11.91 8.79 -0.54
N TYR A 223 -11.87 8.85 0.79
CA TYR A 223 -10.68 8.57 1.60
C TYR A 223 -11.05 7.75 2.84
N ILE A 224 -10.07 7.04 3.42
CA ILE A 224 -10.25 6.38 4.72
C ILE A 224 -10.03 7.43 5.80
N SER A 225 -11.01 7.60 6.69
CA SER A 225 -10.93 8.63 7.74
C SER A 225 -10.01 8.20 8.88
N VAL A 226 -9.24 9.14 9.44
CA VAL A 226 -8.49 8.92 10.70
C VAL A 226 -9.30 9.17 11.96
N ASP A 227 -10.55 9.62 11.82
CA ASP A 227 -11.44 9.91 12.96
C ASP A 227 -12.40 8.74 13.27
N LYS A 228 -12.33 7.68 12.45
CA LYS A 228 -13.21 6.51 12.49
C LYS A 228 -12.37 5.26 12.60
N ASP A 229 -12.83 4.29 13.40
CA ASP A 229 -12.12 3.04 13.58
C ASP A 229 -11.92 2.29 12.26
N LEU A 230 -10.74 1.68 12.13
CA LEU A 230 -10.38 0.88 10.97
C LEU A 230 -10.22 -0.58 11.39
N ILE A 231 -10.90 -1.48 10.69
CA ILE A 231 -10.90 -2.92 10.95
C ILE A 231 -10.22 -3.63 9.79
N LEU A 232 -9.18 -4.40 10.09
CA LEU A 232 -8.46 -5.27 9.16
C LEU A 232 -8.85 -6.71 9.44
N ARG A 233 -9.35 -7.43 8.44
CA ARG A 233 -9.66 -8.85 8.52
C ARG A 233 -8.77 -9.61 7.57
N GLY A 234 -8.17 -10.71 8.02
CA GLY A 234 -7.15 -11.42 7.27
C GLY A 234 -7.24 -12.92 7.46
N PHE A 235 -7.07 -13.65 6.38
CA PHE A 235 -6.96 -15.11 6.40
C PHE A 235 -6.12 -15.61 5.22
N VAL A 236 -5.59 -16.83 5.33
CA VAL A 236 -4.81 -17.45 4.25
C VAL A 236 -5.77 -18.00 3.19
N SER A 237 -5.72 -17.43 1.99
CA SER A 237 -6.58 -17.82 0.86
C SER A 237 -5.93 -18.82 -0.09
N TYR A 238 -4.60 -18.93 -0.05
CA TYR A 238 -3.86 -19.96 -0.79
C TYR A 238 -2.59 -20.35 -0.03
N ALA A 239 -2.29 -21.65 0.04
CA ALA A 239 -1.04 -22.16 0.56
C ALA A 239 -0.32 -23.04 -0.47
N GLY A 240 0.93 -22.69 -0.78
CA GLY A 240 1.87 -23.51 -1.53
C GLY A 240 2.84 -24.23 -0.59
N SER A 241 3.92 -24.79 -1.14
CA SER A 241 4.92 -25.51 -0.34
C SER A 241 5.82 -24.58 0.48
N SER A 242 6.14 -23.39 -0.04
CA SER A 242 6.98 -22.38 0.61
C SER A 242 6.38 -20.98 0.60
N SER A 243 5.17 -20.81 0.07
CA SER A 243 4.51 -19.50 -0.08
C SER A 243 3.07 -19.55 0.40
N VAL A 244 2.58 -18.49 1.02
CA VAL A 244 1.17 -18.30 1.39
C VAL A 244 0.65 -16.99 0.82
N GLU A 245 -0.59 -16.99 0.33
CA GLU A 245 -1.35 -15.80 0.00
C GLU A 245 -2.31 -15.49 1.14
N ILE A 246 -2.27 -14.26 1.63
CA ILE A 246 -3.18 -13.71 2.62
C ILE A 246 -4.12 -12.74 1.92
N THR A 247 -5.42 -13.00 2.03
CA THR A 247 -6.44 -12.01 1.67
C THR A 247 -6.68 -11.13 2.90
N ALA A 248 -6.47 -9.83 2.76
CA ALA A 248 -6.76 -8.83 3.77
C ALA A 248 -7.89 -7.90 3.27
N GLU A 249 -8.86 -7.62 4.14
CA GLU A 249 -9.99 -6.74 3.87
C GLU A 249 -10.01 -5.59 4.87
N LEU A 250 -10.26 -4.39 4.38
CA LEU A 250 -10.27 -3.14 5.14
C LEU A 250 -11.71 -2.69 5.29
N HIS A 251 -12.13 -2.47 6.53
CA HIS A 251 -13.49 -2.06 6.87
C HIS A 251 -13.48 -0.81 7.74
N GLN A 252 -14.42 0.10 7.48
CA GLN A 252 -14.66 1.27 8.32
C GLN A 252 -16.17 1.51 8.34
N GLU A 253 -16.75 1.71 9.53
CA GLU A 253 -18.20 1.88 9.72
C GLU A 253 -19.05 0.78 9.09
N GLY A 254 -18.57 -0.47 9.13
CA GLY A 254 -19.27 -1.62 8.54
C GLY A 254 -19.21 -1.70 7.01
N ARG A 255 -18.57 -0.74 6.33
CA ARG A 255 -18.38 -0.74 4.88
C ARG A 255 -17.02 -1.33 4.50
N LEU A 256 -16.98 -2.13 3.43
CA LEU A 256 -15.74 -2.59 2.81
C LEU A 256 -15.07 -1.42 2.09
N MET A 257 -14.01 -0.89 2.71
CA MET A 257 -13.19 0.17 2.14
C MET A 257 -12.23 -0.38 1.11
N GLY A 258 -11.78 -1.63 1.21
CA GLY A 258 -10.83 -2.17 0.26
C GLY A 258 -10.38 -3.57 0.55
N SER A 259 -9.62 -4.16 -0.37
CA SER A 259 -9.00 -5.46 -0.19
C SER A 259 -7.61 -5.52 -0.84
N ALA A 260 -6.70 -6.24 -0.18
CA ALA A 260 -5.34 -6.49 -0.61
C ALA A 260 -5.07 -7.99 -0.55
N CYS A 261 -4.33 -8.51 -1.53
CA CYS A 261 -3.82 -9.89 -1.49
C CYS A 261 -2.30 -9.83 -1.38
N LEU A 262 -1.76 -10.32 -0.27
CA LEU A 262 -0.33 -10.28 0.04
C LEU A 262 0.23 -11.69 -0.03
N VAL A 263 1.36 -11.87 -0.72
CA VAL A 263 2.05 -13.15 -0.85
C VAL A 263 3.32 -13.10 -0.05
N PHE A 264 3.42 -14.01 0.91
CA PHE A 264 4.61 -14.22 1.72
C PHE A 264 5.30 -15.53 1.34
N VAL A 265 6.61 -15.56 1.45
CA VAL A 265 7.43 -16.77 1.31
C VAL A 265 8.15 -17.05 2.62
N HIS A 266 8.08 -18.30 3.06
CA HIS A 266 8.86 -18.79 4.18
C HIS A 266 10.28 -19.09 3.70
N VAL A 267 11.27 -18.46 4.31
CA VAL A 267 12.69 -18.60 3.98
C VAL A 267 13.53 -18.95 5.20
N ASP A 268 14.72 -19.49 4.95
CA ASP A 268 15.78 -19.65 5.94
C ASP A 268 16.51 -18.32 6.24
N GLY A 269 17.47 -18.35 7.16
CA GLY A 269 18.27 -17.16 7.53
C GLY A 269 19.07 -16.57 6.36
N GLU A 270 19.44 -17.39 5.38
CA GLU A 270 20.17 -16.96 4.18
C GLU A 270 19.24 -16.28 3.16
N GLY A 271 17.97 -16.64 3.16
CA GLY A 271 16.93 -16.13 2.26
C GLY A 271 16.41 -17.16 1.26
N HIS A 272 16.74 -18.45 1.41
CA HIS A 272 16.27 -19.50 0.52
C HIS A 272 14.89 -20.02 0.93
N PRO A 273 13.98 -20.29 -0.03
CA PRO A 273 12.64 -20.79 0.28
C PRO A 273 12.64 -22.15 1.00
N LYS A 274 11.95 -22.24 2.13
CA LYS A 274 11.72 -23.47 2.90
C LYS A 274 10.38 -24.11 2.53
N LYS A 275 10.42 -25.36 2.06
CA LYS A 275 9.24 -26.10 1.58
C LYS A 275 8.55 -26.90 2.71
N VAL A 276 8.16 -26.22 3.78
CA VAL A 276 7.62 -26.86 4.99
C VAL A 276 6.21 -26.38 5.36
N LEU A 277 5.58 -25.56 4.51
CA LEU A 277 4.26 -25.03 4.81
C LEU A 277 3.18 -26.11 4.70
N PRO A 278 2.25 -26.20 5.67
CA PRO A 278 1.15 -27.14 5.59
C PRO A 278 0.20 -26.74 4.45
N PRO A 279 -0.45 -27.73 3.79
CA PRO A 279 -1.41 -27.44 2.74
C PRO A 279 -2.69 -26.84 3.31
N LEU A 280 -3.38 -26.03 2.50
CA LEU A 280 -4.72 -25.54 2.83
C LEU A 280 -5.73 -26.66 2.61
N ALA A 281 -6.57 -26.91 3.61
CA ALA A 281 -7.63 -27.90 3.49
C ALA A 281 -8.63 -27.44 2.42
N SER A 282 -8.92 -28.32 1.45
CA SER A 282 -9.98 -28.12 0.48
C SER A 282 -11.32 -28.10 1.23
N LEU A 283 -11.92 -26.92 1.38
CA LEU A 283 -13.26 -26.82 1.93
C LEU A 283 -14.28 -26.98 0.81
N GLN A 284 -15.15 -27.98 0.94
CA GLN A 284 -16.52 -27.86 0.42
C GLN A 284 -17.28 -26.89 1.33
N SER A 285 -16.92 -25.60 1.30
CA SER A 285 -17.65 -24.57 2.05
C SER A 285 -19.02 -24.37 1.42
N SER A 286 -20.08 -24.23 2.22
CA SER A 286 -21.39 -23.80 1.69
C SER A 286 -21.38 -22.31 1.28
N ASP A 287 -20.39 -21.55 1.75
CA ASP A 287 -20.25 -20.12 1.45
C ASP A 287 -19.69 -19.90 0.04
N LYS A 288 -20.59 -19.49 -0.87
CA LYS A 288 -20.26 -19.15 -2.26
C LYS A 288 -19.22 -18.04 -2.36
N TYR A 289 -19.25 -17.06 -1.46
CA TYR A 289 -18.32 -15.93 -1.51
C TYR A 289 -16.90 -16.39 -1.20
N LEU A 290 -16.73 -17.17 -0.14
CA LEU A 290 -15.45 -17.78 0.20
C LEU A 290 -14.93 -18.64 -0.96
N GLN A 291 -15.77 -19.49 -1.56
CA GLN A 291 -15.37 -20.29 -2.72
C GLN A 291 -14.84 -19.43 -3.88
N LEU A 292 -15.51 -18.32 -4.19
CA LEU A 292 -15.06 -17.37 -5.22
C LEU A 292 -13.71 -16.74 -4.87
N GLN A 293 -13.50 -16.36 -3.61
CA GLN A 293 -12.22 -15.80 -3.16
C GLN A 293 -11.06 -16.80 -3.28
N LEU A 294 -11.29 -18.07 -2.91
CA LEU A 294 -10.28 -19.13 -3.05
C LEU A 294 -9.98 -19.45 -4.51
N HIS A 295 -11.02 -19.57 -5.35
CA HIS A 295 -10.84 -19.78 -6.78
C HIS A 295 -10.07 -18.62 -7.42
N ALA A 296 -10.39 -17.37 -7.03
CA ALA A 296 -9.66 -16.20 -7.48
C ALA A 296 -8.19 -16.22 -7.03
N ALA A 297 -7.89 -16.69 -5.82
CA ALA A 297 -6.51 -16.86 -5.33
C ALA A 297 -5.73 -17.88 -6.17
N GLU A 298 -6.35 -19.01 -6.52
CA GLU A 298 -5.73 -20.00 -7.42
C GLU A 298 -5.42 -19.41 -8.80
N LEU A 299 -6.36 -18.63 -9.37
CA LEU A 299 -6.16 -17.96 -10.66
C LEU A 299 -5.02 -16.95 -10.60
N ARG A 300 -4.95 -16.14 -9.53
CA ARG A 300 -3.84 -15.21 -9.29
C ARG A 300 -2.51 -15.95 -9.19
N GLN A 301 -2.46 -17.05 -8.46
CA GLN A 301 -1.25 -17.87 -8.36
C GLN A 301 -0.84 -18.48 -9.71
N LYS A 302 -1.79 -18.99 -10.50
CA LYS A 302 -1.52 -19.48 -11.86
C LYS A 302 -0.97 -18.36 -12.74
N ALA A 303 -1.55 -17.16 -12.68
CA ALA A 303 -1.08 -15.99 -13.41
C ALA A 303 0.34 -15.58 -13.01
N ARG A 304 0.65 -15.56 -11.70
CA ARG A 304 2.01 -15.27 -11.20
C ARG A 304 3.04 -16.29 -11.69
N ARG A 305 2.72 -17.58 -11.64
CA ARG A 305 3.58 -18.65 -12.17
C ARG A 305 3.79 -18.54 -13.68
N ALA A 306 2.74 -18.19 -14.43
CA ALA A 306 2.84 -17.96 -15.86
C ALA A 306 3.71 -16.74 -16.19
N ALA A 307 3.57 -15.65 -15.42
CA ALA A 307 4.38 -14.45 -15.56
C ALA A 307 5.86 -14.71 -15.23
N ALA A 308 6.16 -15.52 -14.21
CA ALA A 308 7.53 -15.87 -13.83
C ALA A 308 8.22 -16.81 -14.84
N ARG A 309 7.46 -17.68 -15.53
CA ARG A 309 7.98 -18.61 -16.54
C ARG A 309 8.26 -17.95 -17.89
N ARG A 310 7.66 -16.79 -18.15
CA ARG A 310 7.90 -16.07 -19.40
C ARG A 310 9.27 -15.39 -19.30
N PRO A 311 10.22 -15.64 -20.23
CA PRO A 311 11.44 -14.84 -20.29
C PRO A 311 11.02 -13.37 -20.37
N GLN A 312 11.80 -12.47 -19.76
CA GLN A 312 11.59 -11.01 -19.77
C GLN A 312 11.79 -10.44 -21.19
N ARG A 313 11.12 -11.01 -22.19
CA ARG A 313 10.77 -10.33 -23.42
C ARG A 313 9.69 -9.34 -23.02
N GLN A 314 10.11 -8.08 -22.87
CA GLN A 314 9.24 -6.94 -23.12
C GLN A 314 8.35 -7.32 -24.30
N TRP A 315 7.03 -7.37 -24.08
CA TRP A 315 6.13 -7.74 -25.15
C TRP A 315 6.43 -6.85 -26.34
N ALA A 316 6.80 -7.47 -27.46
CA ALA A 316 6.93 -6.73 -28.71
C ALA A 316 5.61 -5.96 -28.89
N PRO A 317 5.67 -4.64 -29.12
CA PRO A 317 4.46 -3.85 -29.34
C PRO A 317 3.63 -4.50 -30.45
N LEU A 318 2.31 -4.55 -30.25
CA LEU A 318 1.38 -4.85 -31.33
C LEU A 318 1.52 -3.79 -32.43
N GLN A 319 1.05 -4.08 -33.64
CA GLN A 319 1.12 -3.13 -34.76
C GLN A 319 0.51 -1.77 -34.39
N GLU A 320 -0.70 -1.77 -33.82
CA GLU A 320 -1.38 -0.55 -33.35
C GLU A 320 -0.61 0.18 -32.25
N GLU A 321 0.03 -0.56 -31.34
CA GLU A 321 0.86 0.03 -30.28
C GLU A 321 2.15 0.64 -30.85
N SER A 322 2.72 0.03 -31.89
CA SER A 322 3.89 0.54 -32.59
C SER A 322 3.59 1.85 -33.33
N GLU A 323 2.43 1.91 -33.99
CA GLU A 323 1.94 3.13 -34.66
C GLU A 323 1.69 4.24 -33.65
N PHE A 324 1.08 3.91 -32.51
CA PHE A 324 0.91 4.86 -31.42
C PHE A 324 2.25 5.38 -30.88
N LEU A 325 3.24 4.51 -30.67
CA LEU A 325 4.56 4.96 -30.22
C LEU A 325 5.23 5.88 -31.23
N HIS A 326 5.11 5.56 -32.52
CA HIS A 326 5.62 6.39 -33.59
C HIS A 326 4.95 7.78 -33.61
N GLN A 327 3.62 7.84 -33.49
CA GLN A 327 2.88 9.10 -33.39
C GLN A 327 3.26 9.92 -32.14
N THR A 328 3.45 9.24 -31.01
CA THR A 328 3.91 9.85 -29.76
C THR A 328 5.30 10.49 -29.95
N TRP A 329 6.21 9.79 -30.63
CA TRP A 329 7.53 10.32 -30.98
C TRP A 329 7.44 11.53 -31.92
N LEU A 330 6.65 11.46 -32.99
CA LEU A 330 6.45 12.59 -33.91
C LEU A 330 5.92 13.83 -33.20
N THR A 331 4.97 13.63 -32.28
CA THR A 331 4.40 14.70 -31.45
C THR A 331 5.46 15.32 -30.53
N ALA A 332 6.33 14.50 -29.94
CA ALA A 332 7.47 15.00 -29.16
C ALA A 332 8.47 15.76 -30.04
N CYS A 333 8.77 15.31 -31.25
CA CYS A 333 9.67 16.02 -32.13
C CYS A 333 9.09 17.38 -32.59
N SER A 334 7.80 17.47 -32.89
CA SER A 334 7.17 18.72 -33.32
C SER A 334 7.14 19.75 -32.20
N ARG A 335 6.77 19.35 -30.97
CA ARG A 335 6.72 20.24 -29.81
C ARG A 335 8.12 20.73 -29.37
N SER A 336 9.17 19.96 -29.65
CA SER A 336 10.56 20.29 -29.30
C SER A 336 11.10 21.35 -30.25
N ARG A 337 10.71 21.26 -31.54
CA ARG A 337 11.05 22.25 -32.55
C ARG A 337 10.39 23.59 -32.27
N SER A 338 9.12 23.62 -31.87
CA SER A 338 8.39 24.86 -31.56
C SER A 338 8.93 25.63 -30.36
N SER A 339 9.51 24.95 -29.35
CA SER A 339 10.15 25.61 -28.21
C SER A 339 11.57 26.12 -28.52
N SER A 340 12.26 25.51 -29.48
CA SER A 340 13.57 26.00 -29.97
C SER A 340 13.46 27.17 -30.96
N SER A 341 12.37 27.26 -31.73
CA SER A 341 12.17 28.32 -32.73
C SER A 341 11.78 29.69 -32.13
N SER A 342 11.36 29.75 -30.87
CA SER A 342 11.13 31.01 -30.15
C SER A 342 12.39 31.61 -29.52
N SER A 343 13.55 30.95 -29.65
CA SER A 343 14.85 31.42 -29.13
C SER A 343 15.97 31.49 -30.19
N SER A 344 15.66 31.41 -31.48
CA SER A 344 16.67 31.54 -32.54
C SER A 344 16.13 32.23 -33.78
N SER A 345 16.16 33.57 -33.76
CA SER A 345 16.25 34.36 -34.99
C SER A 345 17.69 34.26 -35.52
N SER A 346 17.80 33.89 -36.79
CA SER A 346 18.97 34.04 -37.68
C SER A 346 20.25 33.27 -37.32
N ASN A 347 20.47 32.15 -38.02
CA ASN A 347 21.36 32.18 -39.20
C ASN A 347 21.30 30.85 -39.97
N THR A 348 20.77 30.94 -41.17
CA THR A 348 20.81 29.88 -42.19
C THR A 348 22.25 29.72 -42.69
N SER A 349 22.79 28.51 -42.64
CA SER A 349 23.74 28.08 -43.67
C SER A 349 23.75 26.56 -43.81
N THR A 350 23.27 26.15 -44.97
CA THR A 350 23.36 24.83 -45.59
C THR A 350 24.81 24.33 -45.58
N ILE A 351 25.07 23.18 -44.97
CA ILE A 351 26.28 22.39 -45.25
C ILE A 351 25.89 20.93 -45.46
N ILE A 352 26.16 20.46 -46.67
CA ILE A 352 26.01 19.09 -47.19
C ILE A 352 27.09 18.20 -46.54
N PRO A 353 26.82 16.92 -46.19
CA PRO A 353 27.86 16.04 -45.68
C PRO A 353 28.62 15.38 -46.83
N THR A 354 29.93 15.61 -46.91
CA THR A 354 30.87 14.76 -47.66
C THR A 354 31.73 13.95 -46.70
N THR A 355 31.87 12.68 -47.07
CA THR A 355 32.65 11.62 -46.44
C THR A 355 34.16 11.90 -46.43
N SER A 356 34.87 11.52 -45.35
CA SER A 356 36.15 10.74 -45.31
C SER A 356 37.03 11.03 -44.06
N SER A 357 37.10 10.04 -43.15
CA SER A 357 38.31 9.41 -42.54
C SER A 357 39.47 10.18 -41.83
N VAL A 358 39.83 9.64 -40.64
CA VAL A 358 41.18 9.40 -40.01
C VAL A 358 41.67 10.24 -38.79
N ILE A 359 41.51 9.64 -37.58
CA ILE A 359 42.44 9.34 -36.44
C ILE A 359 43.35 10.41 -35.74
N SER A 360 43.31 10.35 -34.38
CA SER A 360 44.26 10.76 -33.30
C SER A 360 44.15 12.21 -32.77
N THR A 361 44.31 12.57 -31.48
CA THR A 361 44.87 11.90 -30.27
C THR A 361 44.42 12.64 -28.98
N THR A 362 44.43 11.95 -27.83
CA THR A 362 44.47 12.42 -26.40
C THR A 362 43.27 13.14 -25.75
N PRO A 363 42.83 12.71 -24.54
CA PRO A 363 41.91 13.49 -23.70
C PRO A 363 42.67 14.16 -22.55
N SER A 364 42.60 15.49 -22.48
CA SER A 364 42.89 16.27 -21.28
C SER A 364 41.74 17.24 -21.05
N SER A 365 40.78 16.82 -20.23
CA SER A 365 39.61 17.62 -19.84
C SER A 365 39.60 17.85 -18.34
N SER A 366 40.23 18.95 -17.94
CA SER A 366 39.75 19.76 -16.82
C SER A 366 38.53 20.53 -17.31
N SER A 367 37.32 20.18 -16.86
CA SER A 367 36.11 20.95 -17.16
C SER A 367 35.28 21.14 -15.91
N SER A 368 35.49 22.32 -15.33
CA SER A 368 34.57 23.23 -14.66
C SER A 368 33.12 22.74 -14.54
N ILE A 369 32.67 22.61 -13.29
CA ILE A 369 31.27 22.42 -12.93
C ILE A 369 30.54 23.73 -13.22
N SER A 370 29.77 23.78 -14.31
CA SER A 370 28.79 24.82 -14.54
C SER A 370 27.57 24.55 -13.66
N SER A 371 27.46 25.33 -12.59
CA SER A 371 26.28 25.43 -11.73
C SER A 371 25.08 25.89 -12.55
N SER A 372 24.09 25.00 -12.72
CA SER A 372 22.81 25.34 -13.32
C SER A 372 22.04 26.29 -12.39
N SER A 373 21.96 27.55 -12.79
CA SER A 373 21.24 28.62 -12.10
C SER A 373 19.77 28.26 -11.90
N SER A 374 19.30 28.42 -10.66
CA SER A 374 17.90 28.36 -10.29
C SER A 374 17.15 29.54 -10.92
N SER A 375 16.51 29.33 -12.06
CA SER A 375 15.56 30.29 -12.61
C SER A 375 14.25 30.21 -11.84
N SER A 376 13.94 31.27 -11.10
CA SER A 376 12.64 31.55 -10.48
C SER A 376 11.53 31.51 -11.53
N ILE A 377 10.59 30.58 -11.39
CA ILE A 377 9.47 30.40 -12.33
C ILE A 377 8.30 31.27 -11.88
N GLY A 378 8.06 32.35 -12.64
CA GLY A 378 6.82 33.12 -12.60
C GLY A 378 5.65 32.33 -13.21
N SER A 379 4.45 32.65 -12.74
CA SER A 379 3.18 32.07 -13.17
C SER A 379 2.93 32.32 -14.66
N GLY A 380 3.03 31.25 -15.46
CA GLY A 380 2.76 31.23 -16.89
C GLY A 380 2.77 29.78 -17.39
N ALA A 381 1.66 29.34 -17.99
CA ALA A 381 1.46 27.98 -18.49
C ALA A 381 2.58 27.60 -19.48
N ASN A 382 3.48 26.73 -19.05
CA ASN A 382 4.63 26.33 -19.85
C ASN A 382 4.23 25.12 -20.69
N THR A 383 3.88 25.36 -21.96
CA THR A 383 3.54 24.37 -23.00
C THR A 383 4.76 23.59 -23.52
N GLY A 384 5.80 23.45 -22.69
CA GLY A 384 7.03 22.75 -23.01
C GLY A 384 6.90 21.23 -22.91
N ILE A 385 7.68 20.50 -23.70
CA ILE A 385 7.80 19.05 -23.56
C ILE A 385 8.40 18.70 -22.21
N VAL A 386 7.80 17.72 -21.54
CA VAL A 386 8.39 17.06 -20.38
C VAL A 386 8.81 15.66 -20.78
N TRP A 387 10.11 15.36 -20.64
CA TRP A 387 10.62 14.01 -20.89
C TRP A 387 10.54 13.17 -19.63
N CYS A 388 10.29 11.86 -19.77
CA CYS A 388 10.20 10.94 -18.63
C CYS A 388 11.43 11.07 -17.71
N LYS A 389 12.65 11.06 -18.28
CA LYS A 389 13.91 11.19 -17.53
C LYS A 389 13.99 12.45 -16.65
N ASP A 390 13.35 13.55 -17.05
CA ASP A 390 13.44 14.84 -16.36
C ASP A 390 12.47 14.89 -15.16
N THR A 391 11.54 13.94 -15.07
CA THR A 391 10.64 13.79 -13.93
C THR A 391 11.24 12.97 -12.78
N ARG A 392 12.44 12.43 -12.96
CA ARG A 392 13.07 11.48 -12.03
C ARG A 392 13.40 12.15 -10.69
N LEU A 393 12.90 11.56 -9.60
CA LEU A 393 13.34 11.84 -8.23
C LEU A 393 14.02 10.62 -7.63
N GLU A 394 15.05 10.85 -6.82
CA GLU A 394 15.81 9.79 -6.16
C GLU A 394 15.92 10.02 -4.66
N SER A 395 15.94 8.92 -3.90
CA SER A 395 16.23 8.92 -2.48
C SER A 395 17.19 7.77 -2.17
N ASN A 396 18.26 8.06 -1.44
CA ASN A 396 19.24 7.07 -0.99
C ASN A 396 19.20 7.01 0.54
N ILE A 397 18.99 5.82 1.09
CA ILE A 397 18.75 5.60 2.51
C ILE A 397 19.69 4.52 3.02
N LEU A 398 20.40 4.81 4.12
CA LEU A 398 21.14 3.78 4.84
C LEU A 398 20.15 2.93 5.66
N MET A 399 20.22 1.62 5.51
CA MET A 399 19.33 0.69 6.22
C MET A 399 19.82 0.46 7.65
N GLN A 400 19.27 1.23 8.59
CA GLN A 400 19.60 1.19 10.02
C GLN A 400 18.74 0.16 10.78
N PRO A 401 19.12 -0.26 12.01
CA PRO A 401 18.36 -1.24 12.80
C PRO A 401 16.87 -0.92 12.94
N GLU A 402 16.50 0.36 12.96
CA GLU A 402 15.15 0.87 13.05
C GLU A 402 14.27 0.41 11.87
N THR A 403 14.85 0.28 10.68
CA THR A 403 14.11 -0.07 9.46
C THR A 403 14.09 -1.58 9.19
N ILE A 404 14.65 -2.35 10.12
CA ILE A 404 14.79 -3.80 10.06
C ILE A 404 13.73 -4.43 10.94
N SER A 405 12.96 -5.34 10.34
CA SER A 405 11.96 -6.12 11.06
C SER A 405 12.58 -6.99 12.17
N MET A 406 11.74 -7.53 13.05
CA MET A 406 12.18 -8.51 14.07
C MET A 406 12.92 -9.73 13.47
N TYR A 407 12.76 -9.96 12.17
CA TYR A 407 13.37 -11.02 11.36
C TYR A 407 14.75 -10.68 10.79
N GLY A 408 15.32 -9.50 11.09
CA GLY A 408 16.67 -9.15 10.63
C GLY A 408 16.78 -8.81 9.14
N ARG A 409 15.65 -8.60 8.46
CA ARG A 409 15.57 -8.07 7.09
C ARG A 409 14.73 -6.79 7.07
N ALA A 410 15.01 -5.91 6.12
CA ALA A 410 14.19 -4.73 5.91
C ALA A 410 12.75 -5.15 5.61
N PHE A 411 11.83 -4.47 6.25
CA PHE A 411 10.43 -4.82 6.16
C PHE A 411 9.82 -4.37 4.83
N GLY A 412 8.98 -5.21 4.21
CA GLY A 412 8.30 -4.89 2.96
C GLY A 412 7.48 -3.61 3.08
N GLY A 413 6.73 -3.50 4.17
CA GLY A 413 5.94 -2.33 4.56
C GLY A 413 6.71 -1.02 4.56
N TYR A 414 7.94 -1.03 5.11
CA TYR A 414 8.78 0.17 5.16
C TYR A 414 9.21 0.60 3.75
N ILE A 415 9.73 -0.34 2.94
CA ILE A 415 10.15 -0.06 1.56
C ILE A 415 8.97 0.48 0.75
N MET A 416 7.78 -0.10 0.92
CA MET A 416 6.57 0.35 0.25
C MET A 416 6.16 1.75 0.65
N ARG A 417 6.16 2.05 1.96
CA ARG A 417 5.83 3.37 2.47
C ARG A 417 6.74 4.43 1.86
N THR A 418 8.05 4.22 1.91
CA THR A 418 9.03 5.17 1.37
C THR A 418 8.93 5.29 -0.15
N ALA A 419 8.69 4.19 -0.86
CA ALA A 419 8.45 4.21 -2.32
C ALA A 419 7.17 4.97 -2.70
N LEU A 420 6.13 4.88 -1.87
CA LEU A 420 4.88 5.62 -2.09
C LEU A 420 5.07 7.12 -1.80
N GLU A 421 5.77 7.48 -0.74
CA GLU A 421 6.11 8.87 -0.42
C GLU A 421 6.94 9.51 -1.54
N LEU A 422 7.96 8.81 -2.06
CA LEU A 422 8.75 9.32 -3.18
C LEU A 422 7.90 9.48 -4.46
N SER A 423 6.98 8.54 -4.72
CA SER A 423 6.06 8.70 -5.86
C SER A 423 5.12 9.89 -5.69
N PHE A 424 4.68 10.17 -4.46
CA PHE A 424 3.82 11.32 -4.16
C PHE A 424 4.57 12.64 -4.43
N LEU A 425 5.81 12.77 -3.97
CA LEU A 425 6.66 13.93 -4.28
C LEU A 425 6.89 14.10 -5.79
N THR A 426 7.08 12.98 -6.50
CA THR A 426 7.27 12.97 -7.95
C THR A 426 6.01 13.47 -8.66
N ALA A 427 4.83 13.02 -8.22
CA ALA A 427 3.54 13.50 -8.72
C ALA A 427 3.35 14.99 -8.46
N GLN A 428 3.62 15.46 -7.23
CA GLN A 428 3.51 16.89 -6.88
C GLN A 428 4.37 17.75 -7.79
N ARG A 429 5.64 17.35 -8.00
CA ARG A 429 6.57 18.08 -8.86
C ARG A 429 6.11 18.09 -10.33
N PHE A 430 5.60 16.96 -10.83
CA PHE A 430 5.17 16.84 -12.22
C PHE A 430 3.85 17.57 -12.50
N LEU A 431 2.84 17.34 -11.67
CA LEU A 431 1.51 17.95 -11.80
C LEU A 431 1.49 19.41 -11.36
N ARG A 432 2.54 19.89 -10.68
CA ARG A 432 2.58 21.20 -10.00
C ARG A 432 1.44 21.39 -9.01
N GLU A 433 0.99 20.26 -8.47
CA GLU A 433 -0.13 20.20 -7.54
C GLU A 433 0.36 19.90 -6.15
N THR A 434 -0.26 20.55 -5.17
CA THR A 434 0.12 20.31 -3.78
C THR A 434 -0.36 18.94 -3.33
N TYR A 435 -1.50 18.46 -3.83
CA TYR A 435 -2.19 17.31 -3.26
C TYR A 435 -2.71 16.34 -4.33
N PRO A 436 -1.82 15.57 -4.99
CA PRO A 436 -2.24 14.49 -5.88
C PRO A 436 -2.97 13.39 -5.11
N VAL A 437 -4.04 12.85 -5.70
CA VAL A 437 -4.85 11.78 -5.12
C VAL A 437 -4.41 10.44 -5.72
N ILE A 438 -4.21 9.43 -4.88
CA ILE A 438 -3.89 8.07 -5.33
C ILE A 438 -5.17 7.40 -5.81
N VAL A 439 -5.22 7.03 -7.09
CA VAL A 439 -6.38 6.40 -7.74
C VAL A 439 -6.21 4.89 -7.83
N GLY A 440 -4.97 4.41 -7.88
CA GLY A 440 -4.71 2.99 -7.94
C GLY A 440 -3.28 2.65 -7.55
N MET A 441 -3.14 1.54 -6.83
CA MET A 441 -1.87 0.90 -6.57
C MET A 441 -1.86 -0.44 -7.29
N GLU A 442 -0.86 -0.64 -8.12
CA GLU A 442 -0.73 -1.88 -8.87
C GLU A 442 0.18 -2.88 -8.15
N ASP A 443 0.36 -4.04 -8.79
CA ASP A 443 1.11 -5.15 -8.24
C ASP A 443 2.54 -4.73 -7.85
N ILE A 444 2.85 -4.89 -6.58
CA ILE A 444 4.14 -4.62 -5.96
C ILE A 444 4.91 -5.92 -5.95
N ARG A 445 6.14 -5.93 -6.45
CA ARG A 445 6.97 -7.15 -6.47
C ARG A 445 8.29 -6.91 -5.76
N PHE A 446 8.67 -7.86 -4.92
CA PHE A 446 9.96 -7.93 -4.26
C PHE A 446 10.81 -9.02 -4.91
N PHE A 447 12.00 -8.64 -5.35
CA PHE A 447 12.95 -9.51 -6.07
C PHE A 447 14.12 -9.95 -5.18
N ASP A 448 14.49 -9.13 -4.20
CA ASP A 448 15.60 -9.41 -3.30
C ASP A 448 15.37 -8.78 -1.93
N ALA A 449 15.90 -9.43 -0.89
CA ALA A 449 15.75 -8.97 0.49
C ALA A 449 16.82 -7.93 0.82
N VAL A 450 16.41 -6.81 1.42
CA VAL A 450 17.33 -5.75 1.84
C VAL A 450 17.84 -6.03 3.25
N ARG A 451 19.14 -5.95 3.47
CA ARG A 451 19.80 -6.23 4.75
C ARG A 451 20.10 -4.93 5.51
N GLN A 452 20.33 -5.06 6.81
CA GLN A 452 20.87 -3.97 7.61
C GLN A 452 22.26 -3.58 7.07
N GLY A 453 22.53 -2.29 7.00
CA GLY A 453 23.79 -1.73 6.48
C GLY A 453 23.81 -1.55 4.96
N ASP A 454 22.82 -2.08 4.22
CA ASP A 454 22.70 -1.81 2.79
C ASP A 454 22.37 -0.34 2.52
N ILE A 455 22.79 0.15 1.36
CA ILE A 455 22.28 1.39 0.77
C ILE A 455 21.03 1.03 -0.03
N LEU A 456 19.87 1.55 0.37
CA LEU A 456 18.62 1.47 -0.38
C LEU A 456 18.48 2.72 -1.26
N ARG A 457 18.54 2.54 -2.58
CA ARG A 457 18.22 3.57 -3.56
C ARG A 457 16.82 3.36 -4.12
N LEU A 458 15.98 4.38 -3.99
CA LEU A 458 14.67 4.49 -4.59
C LEU A 458 14.73 5.51 -5.72
N THR A 459 14.24 5.13 -6.90
CA THR A 459 14.15 6.00 -8.07
C THR A 459 12.71 6.02 -8.55
N ALA A 460 12.06 7.18 -8.50
CA ALA A 460 10.69 7.38 -8.97
C ALA A 460 10.69 8.20 -10.26
N THR A 461 9.91 7.77 -11.25
CA THR A 461 9.82 8.41 -12.56
C THR A 461 8.38 8.37 -13.06
N VAL A 462 7.89 9.47 -13.64
CA VAL A 462 6.61 9.48 -14.35
C VAL A 462 6.79 8.73 -15.67
N VAL A 463 6.05 7.63 -15.82
CA VAL A 463 6.16 6.73 -16.98
C VAL A 463 5.02 6.89 -17.96
N TRP A 464 3.89 7.46 -17.53
CA TRP A 464 2.75 7.78 -18.38
C TRP A 464 1.97 8.93 -17.74
N SER A 465 1.37 9.76 -18.56
CA SER A 465 0.34 10.69 -18.11
C SER A 465 -0.69 10.86 -19.20
N ASP A 466 -1.89 11.25 -18.79
CA ASP A 466 -2.95 11.79 -19.63
C ASP A 466 -3.73 12.82 -18.80
N ARG A 467 -4.85 13.33 -19.32
CA ARG A 467 -5.69 14.31 -18.63
C ARG A 467 -6.30 13.78 -17.32
N ASN A 468 -6.46 12.47 -17.18
CA ASN A 468 -7.20 11.84 -16.08
C ASN A 468 -6.28 11.19 -15.05
N GLU A 469 -5.12 10.68 -15.44
CA GLU A 469 -4.19 10.02 -14.53
C GLU A 469 -2.72 10.21 -14.93
N VAL A 470 -1.86 10.16 -13.92
CA VAL A 470 -0.41 10.08 -14.03
C VAL A 470 0.04 8.78 -13.41
N GLN A 471 0.85 8.02 -14.14
CA GLN A 471 1.45 6.82 -13.62
C GLN A 471 2.93 7.00 -13.31
N ILE A 472 3.31 6.54 -12.13
CA ILE A 472 4.66 6.66 -11.59
C ILE A 472 5.18 5.25 -11.30
N GLU A 473 6.33 4.94 -11.88
CA GLU A 473 7.10 3.74 -11.56
C GLU A 473 8.17 4.10 -10.54
N VAL A 474 8.25 3.32 -9.47
CA VAL A 474 9.32 3.41 -8.48
C VAL A 474 10.10 2.10 -8.47
N ASP A 475 11.37 2.19 -8.80
CA ASP A 475 12.34 1.10 -8.70
C ASP A 475 13.15 1.28 -7.41
N ALA A 476 13.09 0.29 -6.52
CA ALA A 476 13.99 0.18 -5.39
C ALA A 476 15.14 -0.77 -5.73
N SER A 477 16.34 -0.40 -5.32
CA SER A 477 17.54 -1.19 -5.50
C SER A 477 18.41 -1.08 -4.25
N SER A 478 19.03 -2.18 -3.82
CA SER A 478 19.93 -2.15 -2.67
C SER A 478 21.32 -2.69 -3.01
N SER A 479 22.29 -2.30 -2.20
CA SER A 479 23.63 -2.86 -2.24
C SER A 479 24.35 -2.73 -0.91
N ALA A 480 25.18 -3.72 -0.59
CA ALA A 480 26.21 -3.57 0.43
C ALA A 480 27.29 -2.60 -0.05
N ALA A 481 28.07 -2.04 0.88
CA ALA A 481 29.18 -1.15 0.53
C ALA A 481 30.16 -1.85 -0.43
N GLY A 482 30.35 -1.25 -1.62
CA GLY A 482 31.26 -1.76 -2.67
C GLY A 482 30.68 -2.84 -3.59
N ALA A 483 29.45 -3.30 -3.37
CA ALA A 483 28.78 -4.24 -4.26
C ALA A 483 27.99 -3.52 -5.37
N PRO A 484 27.62 -4.22 -6.47
CA PRO A 484 26.72 -3.66 -7.47
C PRO A 484 25.28 -3.57 -6.92
N MET A 485 24.55 -2.53 -7.33
CA MET A 485 23.16 -2.33 -6.93
C MET A 485 22.25 -3.37 -7.58
N ARG A 486 21.43 -4.06 -6.79
CA ARG A 486 20.46 -5.05 -7.27
C ARG A 486 19.04 -4.52 -7.08
N ARG A 487 18.17 -4.71 -8.07
CA ARG A 487 16.76 -4.31 -7.95
C ARG A 487 16.07 -5.19 -6.90
N THR A 488 15.43 -4.58 -5.93
CA THR A 488 14.76 -5.24 -4.80
C THR A 488 13.26 -5.10 -4.87
N ASN A 489 12.74 -3.95 -5.31
CA ASN A 489 11.30 -3.71 -5.41
C ASN A 489 10.97 -2.95 -6.69
N ARG A 490 9.81 -3.23 -7.28
CA ARG A 490 9.18 -2.37 -8.29
C ARG A 490 7.74 -2.12 -7.90
N MET A 491 7.34 -0.85 -7.93
CA MET A 491 6.00 -0.42 -7.55
C MET A 491 5.49 0.65 -8.50
N SER A 492 4.32 0.39 -9.07
CA SER A 492 3.63 1.30 -9.97
C SER A 492 2.34 1.83 -9.35
N LYS A 493 2.07 3.13 -9.54
CA LYS A 493 0.88 3.79 -8.98
C LYS A 493 0.29 4.75 -9.98
N ALA A 494 -1.03 4.88 -9.93
CA ALA A 494 -1.78 5.89 -10.64
C ALA A 494 -2.22 6.98 -9.65
N MET A 495 -1.97 8.23 -10.01
CA MET A 495 -2.39 9.41 -9.25
C MET A 495 -3.13 10.39 -10.16
N ARG A 496 -3.93 11.27 -9.56
CA ARG A 496 -4.72 12.28 -10.27
C ARG A 496 -4.62 13.64 -9.56
N ALA A 497 -4.57 14.72 -10.33
CA ALA A 497 -4.74 16.09 -9.84
C ALA A 497 -6.22 16.39 -9.59
N LYS A 498 -6.53 17.20 -8.56
CA LYS A 498 -7.91 17.66 -8.32
C LYS A 498 -8.41 18.49 -9.51
N ASP A 499 -7.58 19.41 -9.97
CA ASP A 499 -7.82 20.26 -11.13
C ASP A 499 -6.78 19.93 -12.21
N PRO A 500 -7.07 18.98 -13.12
CA PRO A 500 -6.06 18.47 -14.04
C PRO A 500 -5.72 19.47 -15.15
N GLU A 501 -4.50 20.00 -15.11
CA GLU A 501 -3.84 20.55 -16.30
C GLU A 501 -3.35 19.41 -17.20
N GLU A 502 -3.50 19.56 -18.52
CA GLU A 502 -3.05 18.56 -19.48
C GLU A 502 -1.51 18.62 -19.63
N VAL A 503 -0.81 17.85 -18.78
CA VAL A 503 0.65 17.72 -18.82
C VAL A 503 1.02 16.31 -19.27
N GLN A 504 1.62 16.21 -20.46
CA GLN A 504 2.01 14.94 -21.07
C GLN A 504 3.52 14.68 -20.89
N VAL A 505 3.88 13.48 -20.42
CA VAL A 505 5.27 12.99 -20.50
C VAL A 505 5.56 12.26 -21.80
N TYR A 506 6.81 12.36 -22.25
CA TYR A 506 7.29 11.68 -23.45
C TYR A 506 8.54 10.82 -23.15
N PRO A 507 8.56 9.54 -23.59
CA PRO A 507 9.74 8.69 -23.51
C PRO A 507 10.80 9.07 -24.56
N GLN A 508 12.08 8.80 -24.25
CA GLN A 508 13.22 9.02 -25.17
C GLN A 508 13.95 7.72 -25.51
N SER A 509 14.12 6.83 -24.53
CA SER A 509 14.83 5.56 -24.73
C SER A 509 13.86 4.41 -24.99
N TYR A 510 14.33 3.35 -25.67
CA TYR A 510 13.52 2.15 -25.88
C TYR A 510 12.96 1.58 -24.57
N GLY A 511 13.75 1.56 -23.50
CA GLY A 511 13.29 1.13 -22.18
C GLY A 511 12.14 1.97 -21.64
N GLU A 512 12.21 3.30 -21.79
CA GLU A 512 11.12 4.21 -21.41
C GLU A 512 9.88 4.00 -22.28
N TYR A 513 10.05 3.77 -23.58
CA TYR A 513 8.93 3.46 -24.49
C TYR A 513 8.20 2.18 -24.06
N MET A 514 8.92 1.14 -23.63
CA MET A 514 8.30 -0.09 -23.13
C MET A 514 7.56 0.15 -21.80
N SER A 515 8.17 0.86 -20.85
CA SER A 515 7.49 1.24 -19.60
C SER A 515 6.26 2.12 -19.83
N PHE A 516 6.32 3.03 -20.82
CA PHE A 516 5.23 3.91 -21.24
C PHE A 516 4.06 3.12 -21.84
N LEU A 517 4.34 2.14 -22.71
CA LEU A 517 3.31 1.21 -23.21
C LEU A 517 2.70 0.36 -22.11
N ASP A 518 3.53 -0.23 -21.26
CA ASP A 518 3.04 -1.04 -20.15
C ASP A 518 2.16 -0.20 -19.21
N ALA A 519 2.54 1.04 -18.94
CA ALA A 519 1.73 1.99 -18.19
C ALA A 519 0.38 2.27 -18.88
N ARG A 520 0.39 2.58 -20.19
CA ARG A 520 -0.85 2.78 -20.96
C ARG A 520 -1.79 1.57 -20.92
N ARG A 521 -1.27 0.36 -21.09
CA ARG A 521 -2.07 -0.88 -21.00
C ARG A 521 -2.77 -1.01 -19.65
N ARG A 522 -2.08 -0.60 -18.57
CA ARG A 522 -2.62 -0.62 -17.22
C ARG A 522 -3.67 0.47 -16.99
N ALA A 523 -3.50 1.64 -17.59
CA ALA A 523 -4.50 2.72 -17.63
C ALA A 523 -5.80 2.22 -18.27
N GLN A 524 -5.69 1.65 -19.47
CA GLN A 524 -6.83 1.13 -20.23
C GLN A 524 -7.57 0.05 -19.45
N LYS A 525 -6.84 -0.91 -18.87
CA LYS A 525 -7.43 -1.97 -18.05
C LYS A 525 -8.16 -1.43 -16.80
N ARG A 526 -7.70 -0.32 -16.22
CA ARG A 526 -8.44 0.37 -15.13
C ARG A 526 -9.70 1.05 -15.66
N GLY A 527 -9.61 1.74 -16.80
CA GLY A 527 -10.75 2.36 -17.48
C GLY A 527 -11.87 1.36 -17.79
N ASP A 528 -11.52 0.23 -18.43
CA ASP A 528 -12.48 -0.82 -18.79
C ASP A 528 -13.17 -1.45 -17.58
N ARG A 529 -12.45 -1.57 -16.45
CA ARG A 529 -13.01 -2.08 -15.20
C ARG A 529 -14.02 -1.12 -14.58
N ASN A 530 -13.78 0.18 -14.68
CA ASN A 530 -14.72 1.18 -14.18
C ASN A 530 -16.00 1.17 -15.05
N ILE A 531 -15.85 1.17 -16.37
CA ILE A 531 -16.98 1.15 -17.32
C ILE A 531 -17.87 -0.09 -17.14
N ASN A 532 -17.27 -1.29 -17.06
CA ASN A 532 -18.04 -2.52 -16.85
C ASN A 532 -18.79 -2.53 -15.50
N ARG A 533 -18.29 -1.78 -14.50
CA ARG A 533 -18.93 -1.67 -13.19
C ARG A 533 -20.10 -0.69 -13.21
N ASP A 534 -19.95 0.44 -13.91
CA ASP A 534 -21.03 1.43 -14.08
C ASP A 534 -22.23 0.81 -14.81
N ILE A 535 -21.98 -0.08 -15.78
CA ILE A 535 -23.02 -0.84 -16.50
C ILE A 535 -23.73 -1.83 -15.57
N GLN A 536 -23.00 -2.53 -14.69
CA GLN A 536 -23.57 -3.50 -13.73
C GLN A 536 -24.36 -2.85 -12.59
N GLN A 537 -24.14 -1.56 -12.31
CA GLN A 537 -24.87 -0.82 -11.27
C GLN A 537 -26.15 -0.14 -11.80
N GLN A 538 -26.28 -0.02 -13.12
CA GLN A 538 -27.49 0.49 -13.78
C GLN A 538 -28.49 -0.61 -14.17
N SER A 539 -28.10 -1.88 -14.03
CA SER A 539 -28.93 -3.08 -14.25
C SER A 539 -29.36 -3.71 -12.93
#